data_AF-A0A2V6BYR1-F1
#
_entry.id   AF-A0A2V6BYR1-F1
#
_cell.length_a   1.000
_cell.length_b   1.000
_cell.length_c   1.000
_cell.angle_alpha   90.00
_cell.angle_beta   90.00
_cell.angle_gamma   90.00
#
_symmetry.space_group_name_H-M   'P 1'
#
loop_
_entity.id
_entity.type
_entity.pdbx_description
1 polymer ?
#
loop_
_entity_poly.entity_id
_entity_poly.type
_entity_poly.pdbx_seq_one_letter_code
_entity_poly.pdbx_strand_id
1 'polypeptide(L)' 'MTAKGVIEQIKHLPPSEQSRVIQFAVELARTRQLAGDELSALARRMVESDDPAEVEKLKSALTHGFYGN' A
#
# COMPACT_ATOMS: atom_id res chain seq x y z
N MET A 1 -6.96 -0.98 -21.71
CA MET A 1 -7.94 -1.18 -20.62
C MET A 1 -7.78 -0.02 -19.64
N THR A 2 -8.83 0.75 -19.34
CA THR A 2 -8.76 1.93 -18.44
C THR A 2 -9.40 1.61 -17.10
N ALA A 3 -9.03 2.34 -16.04
CA ALA A 3 -9.63 2.15 -14.70
C ALA A 3 -11.17 2.27 -14.73
N LYS A 4 -11.69 3.25 -15.49
CA LYS A 4 -13.13 3.39 -15.73
C LYS A 4 -13.73 2.13 -16.36
N GLY A 5 -13.07 1.56 -17.36
CA GLY A 5 -13.54 0.34 -18.03
C GLY A 5 -13.53 -0.90 -17.12
N VAL A 6 -12.60 -0.98 -16.16
CA VAL A 6 -12.56 -2.06 -15.17
C VAL A 6 -13.70 -1.91 -14.15
N ILE A 7 -13.98 -0.69 -13.69
CA ILE A 7 -15.07 -0.43 -12.73
C ILE A 7 -16.44 -0.77 -13.33
N GLU A 8 -16.68 -0.40 -14.60
CA GLU A 8 -17.94 -0.75 -15.27
C GLU A 8 -18.11 -2.26 -15.41
N GLN A 9 -17.03 -3.00 -15.68
CA GLN A 9 -17.08 -4.46 -15.71
C GLN A 9 -17.39 -5.07 -14.33
N ILE A 10 -16.81 -4.54 -13.25
CA ILE A 10 -17.08 -5.00 -11.88
C ILE A 10 -18.56 -4.82 -11.51
N LYS A 11 -19.19 -3.70 -11.91
CA LYS A 11 -20.62 -3.44 -11.64
C LYS A 11 -21.57 -4.47 -12.25
N HIS A 12 -21.16 -5.08 -13.37
CA HIS A 12 -21.95 -6.08 -14.09
C HIS A 12 -21.63 -7.52 -13.70
N LEU A 13 -20.72 -7.75 -12.75
CA LEU A 13 -20.42 -9.09 -12.25
C LEU A 13 -21.60 -9.66 -11.43
N PRO A 14 -21.74 -11.00 -11.35
CA PRO A 14 -22.62 -11.64 -10.40
C PRO A 14 -22.29 -11.23 -8.95
N PRO A 15 -23.27 -11.20 -8.02
CA PRO A 15 -23.04 -10.78 -6.63
C PRO A 15 -21.90 -11.52 -5.91
N SER A 16 -21.70 -12.80 -6.21
CA SER A 16 -20.61 -13.62 -5.65
C SER A 16 -19.22 -13.14 -6.10
N GLU A 17 -19.08 -12.73 -7.36
CA GLU A 17 -17.82 -12.24 -7.91
C GLU A 17 -17.56 -10.78 -7.49
N GLN A 18 -18.60 -9.94 -7.37
CA GLN A 18 -18.46 -8.62 -6.77
C GLN A 18 -17.92 -8.71 -5.33
N SER A 19 -18.43 -9.66 -4.55
CA SER A 19 -17.98 -9.88 -3.17
C SER A 19 -16.49 -10.26 -3.11
N ARG A 20 -15.99 -11.05 -4.06
CA ARG A 20 -14.56 -11.38 -4.17
C ARG A 20 -13.71 -10.17 -4.54
N VAL A 21 -14.17 -9.32 -5.46
CA VAL A 21 -13.46 -8.07 -5.82
C VAL A 21 -13.37 -7.12 -4.62
N ILE A 22 -14.45 -7.01 -3.83
CA ILE A 22 -14.46 -6.21 -2.60
C ILE A 22 -13.46 -6.78 -1.59
N GLN A 23 -13.49 -8.09 -1.36
CA GLN A 23 -12.55 -8.75 -0.44
C GLN A 23 -11.10 -8.55 -0.89
N PHE A 24 -10.81 -8.74 -2.18
CA PHE A 24 -9.49 -8.48 -2.74
C PHE A 24 -9.06 -7.02 -2.57
N ALA A 25 -9.95 -6.04 -2.80
CA ALA A 25 -9.62 -4.63 -2.60
C ALA A 25 -9.32 -4.31 -1.13
N VAL A 26 -10.04 -4.94 -0.18
CA VAL A 26 -9.79 -4.81 1.26
C VAL A 26 -8.47 -5.46 1.65
N GLU A 27 -8.16 -6.65 1.15
CA GLU A 27 -6.88 -7.32 1.38
C GLU A 27 -5.72 -6.55 0.76
N LEU A 28 -5.91 -6.03 -0.46
CA LEU A 28 -4.94 -5.18 -1.15
C LEU A 28 -4.68 -3.89 -0.38
N ALA A 29 -5.72 -3.28 0.18
CA ALA A 29 -5.59 -2.11 1.05
C ALA A 29 -4.87 -2.46 2.36
N ARG A 30 -5.07 -3.66 2.91
CA ARG A 30 -4.32 -4.15 4.08
C ARG A 30 -2.84 -4.41 3.75
N THR A 31 -2.53 -4.90 2.55
CA THR A 31 -1.14 -5.05 2.07
C THR A 31 -0.45 -3.71 1.72
N ARG A 32 -1.13 -2.57 1.84
CA ARG A 32 -0.48 -1.25 1.72
C ARG A 32 0.37 -0.89 2.94
N GLN A 33 0.21 -1.59 4.05
CA GLN A 33 1.03 -1.41 5.24
C GLN A 33 2.25 -2.32 5.17
N LEU A 34 3.43 -1.74 5.41
CA LEU A 34 4.67 -2.48 5.56
C LEU A 34 4.59 -3.34 6.83
N ALA A 35 5.16 -4.54 6.76
CA ALA A 35 5.31 -5.39 7.93
C ALA A 35 6.27 -4.74 8.95
N GLY A 36 6.19 -5.16 10.22
CA GLY A 36 6.95 -4.53 11.31
C GLY A 36 8.47 -4.64 11.14
N ASP A 37 8.95 -5.70 10.52
CA ASP A 37 10.35 -5.92 10.15
C ASP A 37 10.80 -4.97 9.04
N GLU A 38 9.95 -4.75 8.03
CA GLU A 38 10.20 -3.78 6.95
C GLU A 38 10.24 -2.33 7.48
N LEU A 39 9.31 -1.97 8.38
CA LEU A 39 9.31 -0.68 9.06
C LEU A 39 10.57 -0.48 9.91
N SER A 40 10.99 -1.53 10.62
CA SER A 40 12.20 -1.50 11.45
C SER A 40 13.47 -1.35 10.60
N ALA A 41 13.52 -1.98 9.43
CA ALA A 41 14.62 -1.83 8.48
C ALA A 41 14.71 -0.40 7.92
N LEU A 42 13.57 0.24 7.62
CA LEU A 42 13.53 1.65 7.19
C LEU A 42 13.96 2.60 8.32
N ALA A 43 13.50 2.37 9.55
CA ALA A 43 13.89 3.17 10.71
C ALA A 43 15.40 3.09 10.97
N ARG A 44 15.97 1.88 10.86
CA ARG A 44 17.40 1.66 11.04
C ARG A 44 18.24 2.37 9.99
N ARG A 45 17.87 2.23 8.71
CA ARG A 45 18.53 2.96 7.61
C ARG A 45 18.46 4.48 7.77
N MET A 46 17.35 4.98 8.32
CA MET A 46 17.18 6.41 8.57
C MET A 46 18.14 6.93 9.65
N VAL A 47 18.41 6.13 10.69
CA VAL A 47 19.37 6.47 11.76
C VAL A 47 20.82 6.33 11.28
N GLU A 48 21.08 5.37 10.40
CA GLU A 48 22.42 5.09 9.86
C GLU A 48 22.82 6.02 8.70
N SER A 49 21.89 6.83 8.16
CA SER A 49 22.13 7.70 7.02
C SER A 49 22.58 9.10 7.43
N ASP A 50 23.74 9.53 6.93
CA ASP A 50 24.25 10.90 7.07
C ASP A 50 23.74 11.86 5.96
N ASP A 51 23.03 11.35 4.94
CA ASP A 51 22.42 12.18 3.89
C ASP A 51 21.02 12.67 4.31
N PRO A 52 20.83 13.99 4.51
CA PRO A 52 19.53 14.55 4.88
C PRO A 52 18.42 14.30 3.84
N ALA A 53 18.78 14.19 2.55
CA ALA A 53 17.81 13.93 1.49
C ALA A 53 17.33 12.47 1.51
N GLU A 54 18.19 11.53 1.90
CA GLU A 54 17.80 10.13 2.13
C GLU A 54 16.93 10.00 3.39
N VAL A 55 17.25 10.71 4.47
CA VAL A 55 16.45 10.71 5.70
C VAL A 55 15.00 11.15 5.43
N GLU A 56 14.77 12.23 4.67
CA GLU A 56 13.41 12.68 4.35
C GLU A 56 12.65 11.68 3.46
N LYS A 57 13.32 11.02 2.52
CA LYS A 57 12.70 9.95 1.72
C LYS A 57 12.30 8.76 2.58
N LEU A 58 13.17 8.33 3.50
CA LEU A 58 12.91 7.22 4.41
C LEU A 58 11.78 7.54 5.39
N LYS A 59 11.72 8.77 5.90
CA LYS A 59 10.62 9.25 6.76
C LYS A 59 9.27 9.23 6.05
N SER A 60 9.23 9.66 4.79
CA SER A 60 8.04 9.56 3.94
C SER A 60 7.65 8.09 3.74
N ALA A 61 8.60 7.22 3.36
CA ALA A 61 8.34 5.80 3.17
C ALA A 61 7.84 5.10 4.44
N LEU A 62 8.38 5.45 5.61
CA LEU A 62 7.97 4.90 6.90
C LEU A 62 6.57 5.35 7.29
N THR A 63 6.23 6.62 7.01
CA THR A 63 4.88 7.15 7.25
C THR A 63 3.85 6.47 6.35
N HIS A 64 4.13 6.35 5.05
CA HIS A 64 3.24 5.66 4.10
C HIS A 64 3.15 4.17 4.39
N GLY A 65 4.26 3.54 4.80
CA GLY A 65 4.28 2.13 5.17
C GLY A 65 3.54 1.84 6.48
N PHE A 66 3.54 2.76 7.44
CA PHE A 66 2.84 2.57 8.71
C PHE A 66 1.33 2.83 8.58
N TYR A 67 0.94 3.91 7.91
CA TYR A 67 -0.46 4.29 7.78
C TYR A 67 -1.15 3.63 6.56
N GLY A 68 -0.38 3.12 5.60
CA GLY A 68 -0.88 2.78 4.27
C GLY A 68 -1.11 4.04 3.42
N ASN A 69 -1.25 3.85 2.10
CA ASN A 69 -1.66 4.90 1.16
C ASN A 69 -3.13 5.30 1.33
#